data_AF-A0A1B7UQC2-F1
#
_entry.id   AF-A0A1B7UQC2-F1
#
_cell.length_a   1.000
_cell.length_b   1.000
_cell.length_c   1.000
_cell.angle_alpha   90.00
_cell.angle_beta   90.00
_cell.angle_gamma   90.00
#
_symmetry.space_group_name_H-M   'P 1'
#
loop_
_entity.id
_entity.type
_entity.pdbx_description
1 polymer ?
#
loop_
_entity_poly.entity_id
_entity_poly.type
_entity_poly.pdbx_seq_one_letter_code
_entity_poly.pdbx_strand_id
1 'polypeptide(L)'
;MEFDFIYLPDSRIYQLQLPMEQHALQRFLLDEFERKASSYQSLFDDLLQLGPYSEYQFDGREYILRVERQEVLVYHYSVGQFDERDAELDPELTTDDASLTAECGLEDLIHLLTQWQQFLPK
;
A
#
# COMPACT_ATOMS: atom_id res chain seq x y z
N MET A 1 10.12 7.00 3.58
CA MET A 1 9.78 5.71 4.23
C MET A 1 10.98 4.78 4.24
N GLU A 2 11.26 4.12 5.37
CA GLU A 2 12.27 3.05 5.45
C GLU A 2 11.64 1.69 5.08
N PHE A 3 12.37 0.85 4.36
CA PHE A 3 11.92 -0.47 3.94
C PHE A 3 13.11 -1.42 3.76
N ASP A 4 12.89 -2.71 3.98
CA ASP A 4 13.89 -3.76 3.83
C ASP A 4 13.37 -4.89 2.95
N PHE A 5 14.26 -5.49 2.16
CA PHE A 5 13.93 -6.57 1.23
C PHE A 5 14.67 -7.84 1.63
N ILE A 6 13.90 -8.89 1.93
CA ILE A 6 14.44 -10.17 2.37
C ILE A 6 14.22 -11.20 1.27
N TYR A 7 15.29 -11.85 0.84
CA TYR A 7 15.23 -13.00 -0.05
C TYR A 7 15.57 -14.27 0.74
N LEU A 8 14.63 -15.20 0.81
CA LEU A 8 14.81 -16.51 1.42
C LEU A 8 15.20 -17.51 0.32
N PRO A 9 16.50 -17.86 0.17
CA PRO A 9 16.94 -18.76 -0.91
C PRO A 9 16.43 -20.19 -0.74
N ASP A 10 16.14 -20.61 0.49
CA ASP A 10 15.65 -21.95 0.83
C ASP A 10 14.24 -22.19 0.23
N SER A 11 13.35 -21.22 0.40
CA SER A 11 11.97 -21.28 -0.12
C SER A 11 11.78 -20.53 -1.44
N ARG A 12 12.80 -19.82 -1.93
CA ARG A 12 12.72 -18.86 -3.06
C ARG A 12 11.60 -17.83 -2.90
N ILE A 13 11.43 -17.36 -1.67
CA ILE A 13 10.40 -16.38 -1.31
C ILE A 13 11.07 -15.02 -1.18
N TYR A 14 10.48 -14.02 -1.82
CA TYR A 14 10.82 -12.61 -1.67
C TYR A 14 9.83 -12.00 -0.68
N GLN A 15 10.34 -11.30 0.33
CA GLN A 15 9.56 -10.60 1.34
C GLN A 15 9.93 -9.13 1.39
N LEU A 16 8.91 -8.31 1.61
CA LEU A 16 9.02 -6.89 1.89
C LEU A 16 8.81 -6.68 3.40
N GLN A 17 9.68 -5.94 4.06
CA GLN A 17 9.57 -5.54 5.45
C GLN A 17 9.44 -4.02 5.54
N LEU A 18 8.28 -3.57 6.01
CA LEU A 18 7.98 -2.17 6.28
C LEU A 18 7.85 -1.94 7.80
N PRO A 19 8.03 -0.69 8.28
CA PRO A 19 7.76 -0.34 9.67
C PRO A 19 6.31 -0.65 10.05
N MET A 20 6.04 -0.79 11.35
CA MET A 20 4.71 -1.16 11.85
C MET A 20 3.60 -0.28 11.27
N GLU A 21 3.84 1.04 11.17
CA GLU A 21 2.93 2.05 10.62
C GLU A 21 2.50 1.77 9.16
N GLN A 22 3.28 0.97 8.44
CA GLN A 22 3.09 0.62 7.03
C GLN A 22 2.79 -0.87 6.83
N HIS A 23 2.51 -1.60 7.91
CA HIS A 23 2.33 -3.04 7.86
C HIS A 23 1.06 -3.45 7.07
N ALA A 24 0.00 -2.63 7.11
CA ALA A 24 -1.16 -2.82 6.24
C ALA A 24 -0.81 -2.73 4.75
N LEU A 25 -0.03 -1.72 4.34
CA LEU A 25 0.48 -1.59 2.97
C LEU A 25 1.35 -2.80 2.58
N GLN A 26 2.24 -3.24 3.48
CA GLN A 26 3.07 -4.43 3.25
C GLN A 26 2.20 -5.66 2.97
N ARG A 27 1.17 -5.89 3.80
CA ARG A 27 0.25 -7.02 3.62
C ARG A 27 -0.53 -6.92 2.32
N PHE A 28 -1.10 -5.76 2.02
CA PHE A 28 -1.78 -5.50 0.76
C PHE A 28 -0.88 -5.86 -0.43
N LEU A 29 0.36 -5.36 -0.46
CA LEU A 29 1.28 -5.63 -1.56
C LEU A 29 1.66 -7.12 -1.67
N LEU A 30 1.78 -7.83 -0.55
CA LEU A 30 2.19 -9.24 -0.53
C LEU A 30 1.04 -10.23 -0.76
N ASP A 31 -0.20 -9.84 -0.45
CA ASP A 31 -1.40 -10.69 -0.58
C ASP A 31 -2.11 -10.46 -1.92
N GLU A 32 -2.23 -9.21 -2.37
CA GLU A 32 -2.89 -8.88 -3.64
C GLU A 32 -2.11 -9.29 -4.87
N PHE A 33 -0.79 -9.11 -4.83
CA PHE A 33 0.06 -9.29 -5.98
C PHE A 33 0.88 -10.56 -5.82
N GLU A 34 1.00 -11.32 -6.91
CA GLU A 34 2.01 -12.36 -6.97
C GLU A 34 3.40 -11.75 -6.79
N ARG A 35 4.34 -12.50 -6.20
CA ARG A 35 5.75 -12.10 -6.01
C ARG A 35 6.52 -12.07 -7.35
N LYS A 36 6.01 -11.32 -8.32
CA LYS A 36 6.52 -11.12 -9.68
C LYS A 36 6.44 -9.63 -10.00
N ALA A 37 7.51 -9.09 -10.58
CA ALA A 37 7.55 -7.67 -10.93
C ALA A 37 6.40 -7.26 -11.85
N SER A 38 6.00 -8.12 -12.79
CA SER A 38 4.93 -7.85 -13.75
C SER A 38 3.57 -7.59 -13.12
N SER A 39 3.27 -8.16 -11.95
CA SER A 39 1.98 -7.97 -11.28
C SER A 39 1.82 -6.55 -10.74
N TYR A 40 2.91 -5.92 -10.30
CA TYR A 40 2.91 -4.54 -9.79
C TYR A 40 3.00 -3.49 -10.91
N GLN A 41 3.30 -3.89 -12.14
CA GLN A 41 3.56 -2.98 -13.24
C GLN A 41 2.32 -2.12 -13.58
N SER A 42 1.13 -2.72 -13.57
CA SER A 42 -0.12 -1.99 -13.85
C SER A 42 -0.38 -0.93 -12.78
N LEU A 43 -0.38 -1.33 -11.50
CA LEU A 43 -0.55 -0.40 -10.38
C LEU A 43 0.49 0.73 -10.44
N PHE A 44 1.74 0.39 -10.73
CA PHE A 44 2.82 1.38 -10.84
C PHE A 44 2.61 2.40 -11.96
N ASP A 45 2.13 1.96 -13.13
CA ASP A 45 1.82 2.85 -14.24
C ASP A 45 0.64 3.77 -13.90
N ASP A 46 -0.43 3.22 -13.30
CA ASP A 46 -1.58 3.98 -12.82
C ASP A 46 -1.14 5.06 -11.82
N LEU A 47 -0.32 4.71 -10.83
CA LEU A 47 0.19 5.63 -9.82
C LEU A 47 1.08 6.73 -10.43
N LEU A 48 1.88 6.42 -11.45
CA LEU A 48 2.71 7.40 -12.16
C LEU A 48 1.91 8.37 -13.02
N GLN A 49 0.73 7.95 -13.51
CA GLN A 49 -0.15 8.81 -14.29
C GLN A 49 -0.97 9.77 -13.42
N LEU A 50 -1.00 9.58 -12.11
CA LEU A 50 -1.72 10.46 -11.20
C LEU A 50 -1.08 11.85 -11.16
N GLY A 51 -1.89 12.84 -11.52
CA GLY A 51 -1.54 14.23 -11.33
C GLY A 51 -1.63 14.65 -9.85
N PRO A 52 -1.14 15.84 -9.50
CA PRO A 52 -1.15 16.35 -8.12
C PRO A 52 -2.56 16.51 -7.52
N TYR A 53 -3.59 16.57 -8.36
CA TYR A 53 -5.00 16.66 -7.96
C TYR A 53 -5.82 15.44 -8.40
N SER A 54 -5.16 14.39 -8.86
CA SER A 54 -5.84 13.16 -9.26
C SER A 54 -6.16 12.33 -8.02
N GLU A 55 -7.34 11.74 -8.03
CA GLU A 55 -7.78 10.77 -7.04
C GLU A 55 -7.79 9.40 -7.71
N TYR A 56 -7.33 8.39 -6.98
CA TYR A 56 -7.29 7.00 -7.46
C TYR A 56 -7.72 6.07 -6.35
N GLN A 57 -8.45 5.02 -6.69
CA GLN A 57 -8.82 3.98 -5.76
C GLN A 57 -8.64 2.64 -6.43
N PHE A 58 -7.93 1.76 -5.74
CA PHE A 58 -7.75 0.37 -6.08
C PHE A 58 -8.41 -0.48 -5.01
N ASP A 59 -9.53 -1.10 -5.37
CA ASP A 59 -10.20 -2.11 -4.56
C ASP A 59 -9.46 -3.43 -4.73
N GLY A 60 -8.69 -3.81 -3.71
CA GLY A 60 -8.09 -5.13 -3.64
C GLY A 60 -9.07 -6.18 -3.10
N ARG A 61 -8.56 -7.36 -2.73
CA ARG A 61 -9.34 -8.46 -2.17
C ARG A 61 -9.71 -8.25 -0.71
N GLU A 62 -8.76 -7.79 0.09
CA GLU A 62 -8.94 -7.58 1.55
C GLU A 62 -8.68 -6.12 1.97
N TYR A 63 -7.91 -5.39 1.18
CA TYR A 63 -7.57 -4.00 1.45
C TYR A 63 -7.91 -3.12 0.25
N ILE A 64 -8.22 -1.86 0.54
CA ILE A 64 -8.42 -0.80 -0.43
C ILE A 64 -7.21 0.13 -0.35
N LEU A 65 -6.64 0.47 -1.50
CA LEU A 65 -5.64 1.51 -1.65
C LEU A 65 -6.30 2.72 -2.30
N ARG A 66 -6.26 3.86 -1.62
CA ARG A 66 -6.75 5.15 -2.11
C ARG A 66 -5.59 6.12 -2.22
N VAL A 67 -5.59 6.94 -3.25
CA VAL A 67 -4.62 8.02 -3.46
C VAL A 67 -5.38 9.31 -3.62
N GLU A 68 -5.07 10.29 -2.79
CA GLU A 68 -5.66 11.62 -2.83
C GLU A 68 -4.57 12.65 -2.57
N ARG A 69 -4.49 13.69 -3.42
CA ARG A 69 -3.54 14.81 -3.22
C ARG A 69 -2.08 14.37 -3.01
N GLN A 70 -1.66 13.32 -3.71
CA GLN A 70 -0.33 12.70 -3.58
C GLN A 70 -0.07 11.97 -2.24
N GLU A 71 -1.12 11.69 -1.47
CA GLU A 71 -1.08 10.83 -0.29
C GLU A 71 -1.77 9.52 -0.62
N VAL A 72 -1.18 8.41 -0.17
CA VAL A 72 -1.69 7.06 -0.35
C VAL A 72 -2.19 6.58 1.01
N LEU A 73 -3.45 6.17 1.06
CA LEU A 73 -4.08 5.54 2.20
C LEU A 73 -4.42 4.10 1.85
N VAL A 74 -4.00 3.16 2.69
CA VAL A 74 -4.36 1.75 2.57
C VAL A 74 -5.14 1.35 3.81
N TYR A 75 -6.30 0.74 3.62
CA TYR A 75 -7.15 0.30 4.73
C TYR A 75 -7.85 -1.02 4.41
N HIS A 76 -8.03 -1.85 5.43
CA HIS A 76 -8.75 -3.11 5.31
C HIS A 76 -10.26 -2.86 5.16
N TYR A 77 -10.98 -3.70 4.40
CA TYR A 77 -12.45 -3.56 4.27
C TYR A 77 -13.18 -3.60 5.62
N SER A 78 -12.63 -4.31 6.61
CA SER A 78 -13.18 -4.33 7.97
C SER A 78 -13.19 -2.95 8.64
N VAL A 79 -12.29 -2.05 8.24
CA VAL A 79 -12.22 -0.66 8.74
C VAL A 79 -13.00 0.28 7.81
N GLY A 80 -13.09 -0.03 6.51
CA GLY A 80 -13.72 0.80 5.48
C GLY A 80 -15.23 1.03 5.57
N GLN A 81 -15.91 0.65 6.66
CA GLN A 81 -17.28 1.11 6.95
C GLN A 81 -17.30 2.48 7.64
N PHE A 82 -16.41 3.40 7.24
CA PHE A 82 -16.60 4.82 7.50
C PHE A 82 -17.61 5.34 6.47
N ASP A 83 -18.89 5.08 6.77
CA ASP A 83 -20.04 5.61 6.07
C ASP A 83 -19.90 7.14 5.92
N GLU A 84 -20.15 7.67 4.73
CA GLU A 84 -20.01 9.08 4.32
C GLU A 84 -21.00 10.05 5.04
N ARG A 85 -21.34 9.80 6.30
CA ARG A 85 -22.23 10.64 7.13
C ARG A 85 -21.62 11.17 8.42
N ASP A 86 -20.39 10.82 8.76
CA ASP A 86 -19.68 11.42 9.89
C ASP A 86 -18.62 12.42 9.40
N ALA A 87 -19.12 13.47 8.73
CA ALA A 87 -18.37 14.70 8.44
C ALA A 87 -18.38 15.67 9.64
N GLU A 88 -18.30 15.15 10.86
CA GLU A 88 -17.99 15.94 12.05
C GLU A 88 -16.89 15.24 12.83
N LEU A 89 -15.67 15.72 12.60
CA LEU A 89 -14.51 15.65 13.49
C LEU A 89 -14.68 14.77 14.74
N ASP A 90 -14.13 13.56 14.69
CA ASP A 90 -13.55 12.94 15.88
C ASP A 90 -12.07 12.62 15.59
N PRO A 91 -11.14 13.49 16.01
CA PRO A 91 -9.70 13.25 15.89
C PRO A 91 -9.17 12.22 16.92
N GLU A 92 -10.04 11.44 17.58
CA GLU A 92 -9.67 10.45 18.61
C GLU A 92 -9.99 8.99 18.23
N LEU A 93 -10.25 8.69 16.95
CA LEU A 93 -10.27 7.30 16.48
C LEU A 93 -8.85 6.75 16.44
N THR A 94 -8.46 6.18 17.57
CA THR A 94 -7.25 5.40 17.81
C THR A 94 -7.06 4.31 16.75
N THR A 95 -6.43 4.63 15.62
CA THR A 95 -5.93 3.68 14.62
C THR A 95 -4.60 3.08 15.09
N ASP A 96 -4.60 2.45 16.28
CA ASP A 96 -3.43 1.73 16.80
C ASP A 96 -3.30 0.31 16.21
N ASP A 97 -4.19 -0.09 15.31
CA ASP A 97 -4.03 -1.34 14.58
C ASP A 97 -3.30 -1.06 13.26
N ALA A 98 -1.99 -0.85 13.37
CA ALA A 98 -1.09 -0.63 12.23
C ALA A 98 -1.10 -1.79 11.20
N SER A 99 -1.75 -2.91 11.55
CA SER A 99 -2.09 -4.03 10.68
C SER A 99 -3.27 -3.79 9.73
N LEU A 100 -4.15 -2.83 10.05
CA LEU A 100 -5.42 -2.58 9.37
C LEU A 100 -5.40 -1.33 8.51
N THR A 101 -4.62 -0.31 8.88
CA THR A 101 -4.48 0.94 8.14
C THR A 101 -3.02 1.33 7.97
N ALA A 102 -2.68 1.97 6.85
CA ALA A 102 -1.36 2.56 6.58
C ALA A 102 -1.53 3.81 5.71
N GLU A 103 -0.69 4.82 5.93
CA GLU A 103 -0.67 6.06 5.14
C GLU A 103 0.75 6.37 4.69
N CYS A 104 0.96 6.74 3.43
CA CYS A 104 2.29 7.15 2.96
C CYS A 104 2.22 8.13 1.80
N GLY A 105 3.33 8.83 1.53
CA GLY A 105 3.43 9.66 0.34
C GLY A 105 3.39 8.83 -0.94
N LEU A 106 2.73 9.33 -1.98
CA LEU A 106 2.73 8.72 -3.31
C LEU A 106 4.15 8.53 -3.84
N GLU A 107 5.03 9.51 -3.63
CA GLU A 107 6.44 9.42 -4.02
C GLU A 107 7.17 8.28 -3.31
N ASP A 108 6.90 8.08 -2.01
CA ASP A 108 7.45 6.96 -1.24
C ASP A 108 6.93 5.62 -1.76
N LEU A 109 5.64 5.50 -2.06
CA LEU A 109 5.06 4.28 -2.64
C LEU A 109 5.67 3.96 -4.01
N ILE A 110 5.77 4.95 -4.89
CA ILE A 110 6.38 4.80 -6.22
C ILE A 110 7.84 4.36 -6.07
N HIS A 111 8.59 4.99 -5.16
CA HIS A 111 9.97 4.63 -4.89
C HIS A 111 10.10 3.19 -4.38
N LEU A 112 9.26 2.80 -3.42
CA LEU A 112 9.18 1.45 -2.87
C LEU A 112 8.85 0.42 -3.95
N LEU A 113 7.82 0.67 -4.78
CA LEU A 113 7.42 -0.23 -5.87
C LEU A 113 8.51 -0.38 -6.92
N THR A 114 9.21 0.71 -7.24
CA THR A 114 10.34 0.69 -8.17
C THR A 114 11.45 -0.22 -7.66
N GLN A 115 11.85 -0.07 -6.40
CA GLN A 115 12.90 -0.89 -5.78
C GLN A 115 12.43 -2.35 -5.61
N TRP A 116 11.16 -2.56 -5.24
CA TRP A 116 10.57 -3.89 -5.09
C TRP A 116 10.54 -4.66 -6.42
N GLN A 117 10.12 -4.02 -7.51
CA GLN A 117 10.14 -4.63 -8.85
C GLN A 117 11.56 -4.97 -9.31
N GLN A 118 12.57 -4.20 -8.91
CA GLN A 118 13.98 -4.52 -9.22
C GLN A 118 14.50 -5.70 -8.38
N PHE A 119 14.00 -5.85 -7.15
CA PHE A 119 14.36 -6.95 -6.27
C PHE A 119 13.68 -8.27 -6.67
N LEU A 120 12.46 -8.19 -7.18
CA LEU A 120 11.69 -9.34 -7.65
C LEU A 120 12.27 -9.94 -8.93
N PRO A 121 12.07 -11.25 -9.14
CA PRO A 121 12.42 -11.90 -10.39
C PRO A 121 11.50 -11.39 -11.52
N LYS A 122 12.09 -11.22 -12.71
CA LYS A 122 11.40 -10.82 -13.95
C LYS A 122 10.61 -11.96 -14.56
#